data_AF-A0A1E4TWR1-F1
#
_entry.id   AF-A0A1E4TWR1-F1
#
_cell.length_a   1.000
_cell.length_b   1.000
_cell.length_c   1.000
_cell.angle_alpha   90.00
_cell.angle_beta   90.00
_cell.angle_gamma   90.00
#
_symmetry.space_group_name_H-M   'P 1'
#
loop_
_entity.id
_entity.type
_entity.pdbx_description
1 polymer ?
#
loop_
_entity_poly.entity_id
_entity_poly.type
_entity_poly.pdbx_seq_one_letter_code
_entity_poly.pdbx_strand_id
1 'polypeptide(L)'
;MELHVWGSYKDGVISNFDPECLAAIYYIMFTETDVKVVPSSNSFNYKLPYLKKNDGEAISGYESIVAYLEKENGGKLDNWLSNEQFLLNNGLKVFIMDKIHSLTQYVLFLNKENYEQYTRGLFKKLLPFPMQYNAPLVYRDDAVKRCSNVGLNLDTGMLLGGVGYEDSTIEELLESEKKLKNTPNLTRLHSQKQQEKLNELLLRKNSINNMHCIHLAESYYNRILEFSRENNRNDDFSLFIFGEQLSSSDLLFFAQLNCQTLDVLPNNFMKIYLNFKFPNLIAKLEKFNNEFVNFKNLNIELPKDKDYPSLFNYIKTCL
;
A
#
# COMPACT_ATOMS: atom_id res chain seq x y z
N MET A 1 24.21 9.31 -0.28
CA MET A 1 23.27 8.17 -0.10
C MET A 1 22.19 8.24 -1.16
N GLU A 2 21.69 7.09 -1.58
CA GLU A 2 20.68 6.96 -2.65
C GLU A 2 19.47 6.17 -2.11
N LEU A 3 18.27 6.77 -2.07
CA LEU A 3 17.02 6.09 -1.75
C LEU A 3 16.42 5.54 -3.05
N HIS A 4 16.35 4.22 -3.15
CA HIS A 4 15.75 3.54 -4.27
C HIS A 4 14.27 3.26 -4.01
N VAL A 5 13.42 3.67 -4.95
CA VAL A 5 11.96 3.59 -4.84
C VAL A 5 11.31 3.06 -6.12
N TRP A 6 10.01 2.77 -6.06
CA TRP A 6 9.19 2.50 -7.23
C TRP A 6 9.01 3.76 -8.09
N GLY A 7 9.28 3.64 -9.38
CA GLY A 7 9.10 4.72 -10.34
C GLY A 7 9.54 4.35 -11.77
N SER A 8 9.21 5.22 -12.72
CA SER A 8 9.63 5.08 -14.11
C SER A 8 11.13 5.36 -14.22
N TYR A 9 11.88 4.33 -14.59
CA TYR A 9 13.32 4.44 -14.86
C TYR A 9 13.63 5.32 -16.09
N LYS A 10 12.64 5.57 -16.96
CA LYS A 10 12.82 6.37 -18.20
C LYS A 10 12.73 7.86 -17.95
N ASP A 11 11.72 8.25 -17.17
CA ASP A 11 11.30 9.65 -17.05
C ASP A 11 11.54 10.20 -15.63
N GLY A 12 12.04 9.38 -14.70
CA GLY A 12 12.28 9.78 -13.31
C GLY A 12 11.01 9.93 -12.47
N VAL A 13 9.85 9.55 -13.00
CA VAL A 13 8.55 9.73 -12.35
C VAL A 13 8.36 8.71 -11.22
N ILE A 14 8.17 9.19 -9.99
CA ILE A 14 7.89 8.36 -8.81
C ILE A 14 6.50 7.71 -8.96
N SER A 15 6.38 6.47 -8.49
CA SER A 15 5.10 5.76 -8.48
C SER A 15 4.37 5.92 -7.16
N ASN A 16 3.07 6.18 -7.22
CA ASN A 16 2.24 6.45 -6.05
C ASN A 16 1.46 5.23 -5.53
N PHE A 17 1.83 4.01 -5.93
CA PHE A 17 1.11 2.79 -5.51
C PHE A 17 1.71 2.12 -4.27
N ASP A 18 2.98 2.40 -3.94
CA ASP A 18 3.66 1.79 -2.80
C ASP A 18 3.75 2.76 -1.62
N PRO A 19 3.02 2.52 -0.52
CA PRO A 19 2.96 3.42 0.62
C PRO A 19 4.30 3.58 1.34
N GLU A 20 5.08 2.51 1.47
CA GLU A 20 6.38 2.58 2.15
C GLU A 20 7.36 3.47 1.37
N CYS A 21 7.41 3.33 0.03
CA CYS A 21 8.20 4.21 -0.83
C CYS A 21 7.77 5.67 -0.70
N LEU A 22 6.47 5.96 -0.74
CA LEU A 22 5.96 7.33 -0.57
C LEU A 22 6.32 7.90 0.80
N ALA A 23 6.13 7.13 1.87
CA ALA A 23 6.45 7.56 3.23
C ALA A 23 7.96 7.85 3.39
N ALA A 24 8.83 7.03 2.81
CA ALA A 24 10.28 7.25 2.82
C ALA A 24 10.68 8.53 2.07
N ILE A 25 10.02 8.82 0.94
CA ILE A 25 10.24 10.05 0.17
C ILE A 25 9.77 11.27 0.96
N TYR A 26 8.57 11.20 1.56
CA TYR A 26 8.09 12.27 2.43
C TYR A 26 9.06 12.51 3.58
N TYR A 27 9.55 11.45 4.21
CA TYR A 27 10.50 11.58 5.31
C TYR A 27 11.73 12.38 4.91
N ILE A 28 12.40 12.00 3.80
CA ILE A 28 13.55 12.74 3.27
C ILE A 28 13.21 14.20 2.97
N MET A 29 12.01 14.45 2.42
CA MET A 29 11.53 15.78 2.09
C MET A 29 11.40 16.66 3.34
N PHE A 30 10.81 16.14 4.42
CA PHE A 30 10.57 16.90 5.65
C PHE A 30 11.81 17.02 6.54
N THR A 31 12.73 16.05 6.49
CA THR A 31 13.99 16.13 7.23
C THR A 31 15.09 16.86 6.47
N GLU A 32 14.82 17.31 5.24
CA GLU A 32 15.77 17.98 4.34
C GLU A 32 17.13 17.27 4.24
N THR A 33 17.10 15.93 4.33
CA THR A 33 18.32 15.13 4.32
C THR A 33 18.90 15.10 2.91
N ASP A 34 20.23 15.23 2.79
CA ASP A 34 20.95 15.11 1.51
C ASP A 34 21.01 13.65 1.04
N VAL A 35 19.86 13.16 0.59
CA VAL A 35 19.65 11.83 0.04
C VAL A 35 19.01 11.98 -1.34
N LYS A 36 19.61 11.33 -2.33
CA LYS A 36 19.09 11.34 -3.70
C LYS A 36 18.02 10.28 -3.86
N VAL A 37 16.89 10.63 -4.50
CA VAL A 37 15.82 9.67 -4.77
C VAL A 37 16.02 9.08 -6.16
N VAL A 38 16.09 7.75 -6.25
CA VAL A 38 16.34 7.00 -7.48
C VAL A 38 15.14 6.10 -7.79
N PRO A 39 14.31 6.43 -8.81
CA PRO A 39 13.18 5.62 -9.24
C PRO A 39 13.66 4.42 -10.08
N SER A 40 14.34 3.49 -9.43
CA SER A 40 14.97 2.33 -10.08
C SER A 40 14.00 1.19 -10.35
N SER A 41 12.96 1.02 -9.52
CA SER A 41 12.06 -0.14 -9.55
C SER A 41 12.77 -1.50 -9.50
N ASN A 42 14.03 -1.54 -9.04
CA ASN A 42 14.80 -2.76 -8.94
C ASN A 42 14.69 -3.36 -7.54
N SER A 43 13.91 -4.43 -7.41
CA SER A 43 13.68 -5.13 -6.14
C SER A 43 14.39 -6.49 -6.07
N PHE A 44 15.46 -6.72 -6.84
CA PHE A 44 16.11 -8.04 -6.89
C PHE A 44 16.91 -8.37 -5.63
N ASN A 45 17.67 -7.40 -5.11
CA ASN A 45 18.51 -7.59 -3.92
C ASN A 45 17.79 -7.25 -2.61
N TYR A 46 16.89 -6.27 -2.69
CA TYR A 46 16.28 -5.65 -1.52
C TYR A 46 14.83 -5.34 -1.82
N LYS A 47 13.97 -5.44 -0.80
CA LYS A 47 12.59 -4.95 -0.90
C LYS A 47 12.63 -3.43 -1.00
N LEU A 48 11.92 -2.86 -1.97
CA LEU A 48 11.72 -1.41 -2.06
C LEU A 48 10.74 -0.96 -0.95
N PRO A 49 10.94 0.22 -0.33
CA PRO A 49 12.09 1.11 -0.51
C PRO A 49 13.36 0.58 0.15
N TYR A 50 14.53 0.90 -0.43
CA TYR A 50 15.82 0.68 0.23
C TYR A 50 16.75 1.88 0.10
N LEU A 51 17.54 2.14 1.14
CA LEU A 51 18.55 3.18 1.19
C LEU A 51 19.93 2.56 0.97
N LYS A 52 20.65 3.02 -0.04
CA LYS A 52 22.03 2.63 -0.35
C LYS A 52 23.00 3.66 0.24
N LYS A 53 23.87 3.17 1.11
CA LYS A 53 24.93 3.95 1.75
C LYS A 53 26.10 4.17 0.80
N ASN A 54 26.99 5.08 1.17
CA ASN A 54 28.19 5.39 0.38
C ASN A 54 29.21 4.25 0.38
N ASP A 55 29.21 3.40 1.41
CA ASP A 55 30.08 2.21 1.56
C ASP A 55 29.59 1.00 0.75
N GLY A 56 28.39 1.06 0.19
CA GLY A 56 27.78 -0.01 -0.60
C GLY A 56 26.80 -0.89 0.16
N GLU A 57 26.65 -0.73 1.48
CA GLU A 57 25.59 -1.41 2.23
C GLU A 57 24.22 -0.83 1.89
N ALA A 58 23.17 -1.65 2.01
CA ALA A 58 21.80 -1.21 1.81
C ALA A 58 20.89 -1.60 2.99
N ILE A 59 19.94 -0.71 3.28
CA ILE A 59 18.94 -0.88 4.33
C ILE A 59 17.56 -0.86 3.68
N SER A 60 16.77 -1.90 3.86
CA SER A 60 15.43 -2.03 3.26
C SER A 60 14.30 -1.84 4.28
N GLY A 61 13.19 -1.28 3.80
CA GLY A 61 11.97 -1.07 4.58
C GLY A 61 11.93 0.30 5.24
N TYR A 62 10.73 0.91 5.29
CA TYR A 62 10.54 2.27 5.79
C TYR A 62 11.11 2.47 7.21
N GLU A 63 10.76 1.59 8.14
CA GLU A 63 11.16 1.71 9.55
C GLU A 63 12.68 1.69 9.74
N SER A 64 13.35 0.75 9.07
CA SER A 64 14.82 0.62 9.14
C SER A 64 15.53 1.84 8.54
N ILE A 65 14.96 2.41 7.47
CA ILE A 65 15.49 3.61 6.81
C ILE A 65 15.34 4.81 7.73
N VAL A 66 14.17 5.02 8.33
CA VAL A 66 13.94 6.11 9.29
C VAL A 66 14.90 6.00 10.47
N ALA A 67 14.98 4.84 11.11
CA ALA A 67 15.86 4.62 12.26
C ALA A 67 17.34 4.89 11.94
N TYR A 68 17.78 4.57 10.72
CA TYR A 68 19.13 4.87 10.26
C TYR A 68 19.35 6.37 10.03
N LEU A 69 18.42 7.05 9.35
CA LEU A 69 18.54 8.49 9.07
C LEU A 69 18.47 9.35 10.33
N GLU A 70 17.68 8.94 11.33
CA GLU A 70 17.63 9.58 12.66
C GLU A 70 18.98 9.53 13.37
N LYS A 71 19.68 8.40 13.24
CA LYS A 71 20.96 8.15 13.90
C LYS A 71 22.11 8.90 13.22
N GLU A 72 22.21 8.81 11.89
CA GLU A 72 23.41 9.26 11.16
C GLU A 72 23.33 10.73 10.70
N ASN A 73 22.14 11.19 10.29
CA ASN A 73 22.00 12.47 9.58
C ASN A 73 21.21 13.52 10.36
N GLY A 74 20.79 13.24 11.59
CA GLY A 74 20.03 14.19 12.40
C GLY A 74 18.65 14.53 11.86
N GLY A 75 18.14 13.77 10.88
CA GLY A 75 16.75 13.84 10.44
C GLY A 75 15.89 13.32 11.56
N LYS A 76 15.46 14.18 12.48
CA LYS A 76 14.77 13.76 13.70
C LYS A 76 13.36 14.31 13.69
N LEU A 77 12.51 13.66 12.90
CA LEU A 77 11.10 14.04 12.80
C LEU A 77 10.37 13.80 14.14
N ASP A 78 10.76 12.74 14.86
CA ASP A 78 10.10 12.30 16.08
C ASP A 78 10.69 12.92 17.37
N ASN A 79 11.63 13.86 17.26
CA ASN A 79 12.38 14.42 18.39
C ASN A 79 11.55 15.21 19.39
N TRP A 80 10.47 15.81 18.92
CA TRP A 80 9.59 16.64 19.72
C TRP A 80 8.60 15.79 20.56
N LEU A 81 8.52 14.49 20.27
CA LEU A 81 7.70 13.56 21.03
C LEU A 81 8.31 13.31 22.41
N SER A 82 7.45 13.25 23.43
CA SER A 82 7.83 12.71 24.73
C SER A 82 8.19 11.22 24.62
N ASN A 83 8.92 10.68 25.61
CA ASN A 83 9.27 9.25 25.63
C ASN A 83 8.04 8.32 25.49
N GLU A 84 6.92 8.69 26.10
CA GLU A 84 5.66 7.96 25.99
C GLU A 84 5.10 8.02 24.56
N GLN A 85 5.00 9.23 23.99
CA GLN A 85 4.53 9.42 22.62
C GLN A 85 5.44 8.75 21.59
N PHE A 86 6.75 8.71 21.82
CA PHE A 86 7.70 8.00 20.95
C PHE A 86 7.41 6.50 20.91
N LEU A 87 7.17 5.87 22.07
CA LEU A 87 6.78 4.46 22.13
C LEU A 87 5.43 4.21 21.45
N LEU A 88 4.46 5.11 21.66
CA LEU A 88 3.17 5.03 21.00
C LEU A 88 3.28 5.22 19.48
N ASN A 89 4.13 6.13 19.01
CA ASN A 89 4.41 6.37 17.59
C ASN A 89 4.98 5.12 16.91
N ASN A 90 5.90 4.42 17.58
CA ASN A 90 6.41 3.14 17.10
C ASN A 90 5.33 2.05 17.05
N GLY A 91 4.50 1.95 18.10
CA GLY A 91 3.35 1.04 18.11
C GLY A 91 2.35 1.33 16.98
N LEU A 92 2.11 2.61 16.70
CA LEU A 92 1.23 3.07 15.65
C LEU A 92 1.78 2.76 14.25
N LYS A 93 3.09 2.93 14.01
CA LYS A 93 3.73 2.49 12.75
C LYS A 93 3.51 1.00 12.51
N VAL A 94 3.70 0.17 13.53
CA VAL A 94 3.43 -1.28 13.44
C VAL A 94 1.95 -1.55 13.12
N PHE A 95 1.03 -0.85 13.80
CA PHE A 95 -0.41 -0.97 13.53
C PHE A 95 -0.77 -0.59 12.09
N ILE A 96 -0.23 0.52 11.58
CA ILE A 96 -0.44 0.97 10.19
C ILE A 96 0.13 -0.06 9.21
N MET A 97 1.35 -0.56 9.43
CA MET A 97 2.01 -1.54 8.56
C MET A 97 1.32 -2.91 8.54
N ASP A 98 0.64 -3.30 9.61
CA ASP A 98 -0.08 -4.57 9.67
C ASP A 98 -1.53 -4.42 9.18
N LYS A 99 -2.30 -3.50 9.80
CA LYS A 99 -3.75 -3.39 9.60
C LYS A 99 -4.11 -2.53 8.40
N ILE A 100 -3.69 -1.27 8.40
CA ILE A 100 -4.04 -0.32 7.32
C ILE A 100 -3.42 -0.77 5.99
N HIS A 101 -2.18 -1.26 6.02
CA HIS A 101 -1.52 -1.75 4.82
C HIS A 101 -2.26 -2.93 4.18
N SER A 102 -2.89 -3.81 4.98
CA SER A 102 -3.70 -4.90 4.45
C SER A 102 -4.92 -4.39 3.68
N LEU A 103 -5.52 -3.26 4.08
CA LEU A 103 -6.57 -2.59 3.31
C LEU A 103 -6.04 -2.08 1.97
N THR A 104 -4.87 -1.42 1.98
CA THR A 104 -4.23 -0.93 0.76
C THR A 104 -3.89 -2.06 -0.21
N GLN A 105 -3.36 -3.17 0.31
CA GLN A 105 -3.06 -4.38 -0.48
C GLN A 105 -4.33 -4.97 -1.10
N TYR A 106 -5.43 -5.01 -0.34
CA TYR A 106 -6.71 -5.45 -0.88
C TYR A 106 -7.18 -4.56 -2.03
N VAL A 107 -7.21 -3.23 -1.83
CA VAL A 107 -7.67 -2.25 -2.81
C VAL A 107 -6.86 -2.32 -4.11
N LEU A 108 -5.55 -2.49 -4.02
CA LEU A 108 -4.66 -2.45 -5.20
C LEU A 108 -4.51 -3.81 -5.90
N PHE A 109 -4.44 -4.93 -5.17
CA PHE A 109 -4.03 -6.23 -5.72
C PHE A 109 -5.10 -7.32 -5.71
N LEU A 110 -6.06 -7.27 -4.78
CA LEU A 110 -7.12 -8.29 -4.68
C LEU A 110 -8.42 -7.84 -5.33
N ASN A 111 -8.76 -6.55 -5.25
CA ASN A 111 -9.90 -6.02 -5.98
C ASN A 111 -9.66 -6.23 -7.49
N LYS A 112 -10.53 -7.05 -8.10
CA LYS A 112 -10.36 -7.52 -9.48
C LYS A 112 -10.25 -6.37 -10.49
N GLU A 113 -11.13 -5.39 -10.39
CA GLU A 113 -11.18 -4.26 -11.32
C GLU A 113 -9.91 -3.41 -11.23
N ASN A 114 -9.50 -3.08 -10.00
CA ASN A 114 -8.28 -2.32 -9.77
C ASN A 114 -7.03 -3.07 -10.24
N TYR A 115 -6.93 -4.37 -9.94
CA TYR A 115 -5.76 -5.15 -10.34
C TYR A 115 -5.67 -5.32 -11.86
N GLU A 116 -6.77 -5.72 -12.51
CA GLU A 116 -6.76 -6.02 -13.95
C GLU A 116 -6.60 -4.77 -14.82
N GLN A 117 -7.23 -3.65 -14.44
CA GLN A 117 -7.28 -2.45 -15.29
C GLN A 117 -6.23 -1.38 -14.92
N TYR A 118 -5.71 -1.40 -13.69
CA TYR A 118 -4.70 -0.43 -13.22
C TYR A 118 -3.40 -1.10 -12.79
N THR A 119 -3.41 -1.84 -11.68
CA THR A 119 -2.18 -2.27 -10.99
C THR A 119 -1.30 -3.17 -11.85
N ARG A 120 -1.87 -4.17 -12.52
CA ARG A 120 -1.10 -5.06 -13.41
C ARG A 120 -0.46 -4.30 -14.58
N GLY A 121 -1.18 -3.33 -15.15
CA GLY A 121 -0.69 -2.48 -16.23
C GLY A 121 0.38 -1.48 -15.78
N LEU A 122 0.38 -1.09 -14.50
CA LEU A 122 1.36 -0.18 -13.92
C LEU A 122 2.78 -0.76 -13.99
N PHE A 123 2.97 -2.05 -13.68
CA PHE A 123 4.28 -2.70 -13.71
C PHE A 123 4.94 -2.69 -15.10
N LYS A 124 4.15 -2.64 -16.19
CA LYS A 124 4.69 -2.48 -17.55
C LYS A 124 5.34 -1.11 -17.78
N LYS A 125 4.94 -0.09 -17.01
CA LYS A 125 5.55 1.24 -17.06
C LYS A 125 6.79 1.32 -16.16
N LEU A 126 6.79 0.58 -15.05
CA LEU A 126 7.84 0.62 -14.03
C LEU A 126 9.01 -0.32 -14.33
N LEU A 127 8.76 -1.44 -15.01
CA LEU A 127 9.74 -2.48 -15.26
C LEU A 127 9.91 -2.75 -16.76
N PRO A 128 11.13 -3.08 -17.21
CA PRO A 128 11.38 -3.50 -18.57
C PRO A 128 10.85 -4.91 -18.83
N PHE A 129 10.68 -5.22 -20.12
CA PHE A 129 10.49 -6.59 -20.55
C PHE A 129 11.77 -7.41 -20.28
N PRO A 130 11.68 -8.65 -19.75
CA PRO A 130 10.47 -9.40 -19.38
C PRO A 130 10.05 -9.27 -17.90
N MET A 131 10.78 -8.48 -17.10
CA MET A 131 10.61 -8.39 -15.63
C MET A 131 9.22 -7.94 -15.18
N GLN A 132 8.54 -7.16 -16.01
CA GLN A 132 7.16 -6.68 -15.80
C GLN A 132 6.11 -7.76 -15.53
N TYR A 133 6.34 -9.04 -15.92
CA TYR A 133 5.32 -10.09 -15.76
C TYR A 133 5.35 -10.77 -14.40
N ASN A 134 6.54 -10.90 -13.79
CA ASN A 134 6.70 -11.63 -12.54
C ASN A 134 6.36 -10.76 -11.32
N ALA A 135 6.83 -9.51 -11.31
CA ALA A 135 6.61 -8.60 -10.19
C ALA A 135 5.13 -8.47 -9.75
N PRO A 136 4.14 -8.20 -10.64
CA PRO A 136 2.74 -8.10 -10.21
C PRO A 136 2.20 -9.40 -9.60
N LEU A 137 2.70 -10.57 -10.00
CA LEU A 137 2.29 -11.85 -9.43
C LEU A 137 2.83 -12.02 -8.01
N VAL A 138 4.12 -11.75 -7.80
CA VAL A 138 4.76 -11.83 -6.47
C VAL A 138 4.07 -10.88 -5.48
N TYR A 139 3.83 -9.64 -5.89
CA TYR A 139 3.14 -8.66 -5.04
C TYR A 139 1.70 -9.07 -4.75
N ARG A 140 0.99 -9.64 -5.73
CA ARG A 140 -0.36 -10.15 -5.52
C ARG A 140 -0.39 -11.35 -4.58
N ASP A 141 0.58 -12.26 -4.67
CA ASP A 141 0.67 -13.41 -3.75
C ASP A 141 0.94 -12.96 -2.32
N ASP A 142 1.79 -11.96 -2.12
CA ASP A 142 2.03 -11.36 -0.81
C ASP A 142 0.81 -10.61 -0.28
N ALA A 143 0.10 -9.88 -1.14
CA ALA A 143 -1.18 -9.27 -0.82
C ALA A 143 -2.21 -10.31 -0.38
N VAL A 144 -2.29 -11.45 -1.08
CA VAL A 144 -3.19 -12.56 -0.75
C VAL A 144 -2.88 -13.11 0.64
N LYS A 145 -1.61 -13.39 0.96
CA LYS A 145 -1.22 -13.87 2.30
C LYS A 145 -1.63 -12.89 3.39
N ARG A 146 -1.31 -11.60 3.21
CA ARG A 146 -1.64 -10.55 4.19
C ARG A 146 -3.14 -10.40 4.37
N CYS A 147 -3.90 -10.25 3.28
CA CYS A 147 -5.34 -10.07 3.34
C CYS A 147 -6.06 -11.28 3.92
N SER A 148 -5.58 -12.50 3.64
CA SER A 148 -6.16 -13.72 4.21
C SER A 148 -6.00 -13.76 5.74
N ASN A 149 -4.89 -13.28 6.28
CA ASN A 149 -4.69 -13.19 7.74
C ASN A 149 -5.68 -12.24 8.44
N VAL A 150 -6.27 -11.30 7.70
CA VAL A 150 -7.26 -10.33 8.22
C VAL A 150 -8.68 -10.65 7.76
N GLY A 151 -8.90 -11.80 7.10
CA GLY A 151 -10.21 -12.20 6.58
C GLY A 151 -10.69 -11.43 5.34
N LEU A 152 -9.81 -10.70 4.65
CA LEU A 152 -10.09 -9.96 3.41
C LEU A 152 -9.92 -10.81 2.14
N ASN A 153 -10.05 -12.12 2.28
CA ASN A 153 -9.97 -13.04 1.16
C ASN A 153 -10.91 -14.23 1.34
N LEU A 154 -12.12 -14.11 0.78
CA LEU A 154 -13.12 -15.18 0.78
C LEU A 154 -12.65 -16.47 0.10
N ASP A 155 -11.60 -16.46 -0.75
CA ASP A 155 -11.08 -17.69 -1.37
C ASP A 155 -10.51 -18.68 -0.35
N THR A 156 -10.03 -18.18 0.80
CA THR A 156 -9.41 -19.02 1.83
C THR A 156 -10.41 -19.70 2.75
N GLY A 157 -11.71 -19.35 2.68
CA GLY A 157 -12.74 -19.91 3.57
C GLY A 157 -12.55 -19.61 5.06
N MET A 158 -11.49 -18.88 5.44
CA MET A 158 -11.22 -18.43 6.80
C MET A 158 -11.73 -16.99 6.96
N LEU A 159 -12.90 -16.85 7.57
CA LEU A 159 -13.29 -15.59 8.22
C LEU A 159 -12.70 -15.60 9.64
N LEU A 160 -11.44 -15.20 9.78
CA LEU A 160 -10.83 -15.00 11.09
C LEU A 160 -11.20 -13.60 11.61
N GLY A 161 -12.30 -13.52 12.36
CA GLY A 161 -12.54 -12.40 13.29
C GLY A 161 -13.98 -11.90 13.38
N GLY A 162 -14.70 -12.36 14.41
CA GLY A 162 -15.55 -11.48 15.22
C GLY A 162 -16.89 -10.98 14.66
N VAL A 163 -17.27 -11.33 13.43
CA VAL A 163 -18.66 -11.18 12.98
C VAL A 163 -19.27 -12.58 12.94
N GLY A 164 -20.20 -12.86 13.85
CA GLY A 164 -20.89 -14.14 13.99
C GLY A 164 -21.85 -14.47 12.85
N TYR A 165 -21.44 -14.24 11.61
CA TYR A 165 -22.06 -14.89 10.46
C TYR A 165 -21.37 -16.25 10.27
N GLU A 166 -21.99 -17.30 10.82
CA GLU A 166 -22.05 -18.57 10.09
C GLU A 166 -22.75 -18.27 8.75
N ASP A 167 -22.02 -17.68 7.79
CA ASP A 167 -22.65 -17.20 6.56
C ASP A 167 -22.76 -18.37 5.58
N SER A 168 -23.82 -19.16 5.76
CA SER A 168 -24.33 -20.10 4.74
C SER A 168 -24.23 -19.52 3.32
N THR A 169 -24.46 -18.21 3.17
CA THR A 169 -24.30 -17.48 1.91
C THR A 169 -22.91 -17.58 1.28
N ILE A 170 -21.83 -17.43 2.06
CA ILE A 170 -20.45 -17.46 1.51
C ILE A 170 -20.06 -18.88 1.13
N GLU A 171 -20.40 -19.86 1.96
CA GLU A 171 -20.19 -21.27 1.65
C GLU A 171 -20.94 -21.70 0.39
N GLU A 172 -22.20 -21.27 0.24
CA GLU A 172 -23.00 -21.47 -0.97
C GLU A 172 -22.37 -20.82 -2.20
N LEU A 173 -21.80 -19.62 -2.06
CA LEU A 173 -21.10 -18.94 -3.16
C LEU A 173 -19.83 -19.69 -3.57
N LEU A 174 -19.03 -20.16 -2.61
CA LEU A 174 -17.82 -20.95 -2.90
C LEU A 174 -18.16 -22.31 -3.51
N GLU A 175 -19.22 -22.96 -3.03
CA GLU A 175 -19.65 -24.25 -3.55
C GLU A 175 -20.25 -24.12 -4.96
N SER A 176 -21.06 -23.09 -5.20
CA SER A 176 -21.60 -22.80 -6.54
C SER A 176 -20.50 -22.44 -7.54
N GLU A 177 -19.47 -21.70 -7.13
CA GLU A 177 -18.28 -21.43 -7.94
C GLU A 177 -17.55 -22.73 -8.32
N LYS A 178 -17.31 -23.62 -7.34
CA LYS A 178 -16.67 -24.93 -7.58
C LYS A 178 -17.51 -25.81 -8.51
N LYS A 179 -18.82 -25.88 -8.27
CA LYS A 179 -19.77 -26.64 -9.12
C LYS A 179 -19.74 -26.14 -10.55
N LEU A 180 -19.78 -24.82 -10.77
CA LEU A 180 -19.70 -24.23 -12.10
C LEU A 180 -18.34 -24.45 -12.75
N LYS A 181 -17.22 -24.39 -12.03
CA LYS A 181 -15.90 -24.66 -12.63
C LYS A 181 -15.72 -26.13 -13.05
N ASN A 182 -16.32 -27.07 -12.31
CA ASN A 182 -16.18 -28.50 -12.56
C ASN A 182 -17.22 -29.07 -13.53
N THR A 183 -18.27 -28.31 -13.88
CA THR A 183 -19.32 -28.78 -14.80
C THR A 183 -18.79 -28.73 -16.25
N PRO A 184 -18.78 -29.86 -16.99
CA PRO A 184 -18.27 -29.89 -18.36
C PRO A 184 -19.20 -29.14 -19.31
N ASN A 185 -18.60 -28.45 -20.28
CA ASN A 185 -19.31 -27.68 -21.28
C ASN A 185 -19.73 -28.57 -22.47
N LEU A 186 -21.04 -28.77 -22.65
CA LEU A 186 -21.58 -29.63 -23.71
C LEU A 186 -21.74 -28.91 -25.07
N THR A 187 -22.00 -27.59 -25.04
CA THR A 187 -22.29 -26.77 -26.24
C THR A 187 -21.72 -25.36 -26.07
N ARG A 188 -21.40 -24.66 -27.17
CA ARG A 188 -20.95 -23.25 -27.13
C ARG A 188 -21.91 -22.32 -26.38
N LEU A 189 -23.22 -22.48 -26.58
CA LEU A 189 -24.25 -21.72 -25.85
C LEU A 189 -24.24 -22.02 -24.35
N HIS A 190 -23.93 -23.26 -23.96
CA HIS A 190 -23.77 -23.64 -22.56
C HIS A 190 -22.54 -22.97 -21.95
N SER A 191 -21.41 -22.98 -22.66
CA SER A 191 -20.19 -22.27 -22.23
C SER A 191 -20.41 -20.79 -21.99
N GLN A 192 -21.13 -20.12 -22.89
CA GLN A 192 -21.44 -18.69 -22.75
C GLN A 192 -22.30 -18.42 -21.49
N LYS A 193 -23.40 -19.15 -21.32
CA LYS A 193 -24.26 -19.02 -20.13
C LYS A 193 -23.51 -19.33 -18.82
N GLN A 194 -22.62 -20.32 -18.85
CA GLN A 194 -21.82 -20.68 -17.68
C GLN A 194 -20.80 -19.59 -17.34
N GLN A 195 -20.20 -18.96 -18.35
CA GLN A 195 -19.29 -17.83 -18.16
C GLN A 195 -20.01 -16.59 -17.61
N GLU A 196 -21.22 -16.30 -18.09
CA GLU A 196 -22.07 -15.23 -17.55
C GLU A 196 -22.37 -15.45 -16.06
N LYS A 197 -22.83 -16.65 -15.69
CA LYS A 197 -23.08 -17.00 -14.28
C LYS A 197 -21.82 -16.91 -13.41
N LEU A 198 -20.68 -17.36 -13.93
CA LEU A 198 -19.41 -17.25 -13.21
C LEU A 198 -19.04 -15.79 -12.98
N ASN A 199 -19.20 -14.93 -13.98
CA ASN A 199 -18.94 -13.50 -13.85
C ASN A 199 -19.85 -12.84 -12.81
N GLU A 200 -21.14 -13.21 -12.80
CA GLU A 200 -22.11 -12.74 -11.80
C GLU A 200 -21.70 -13.14 -10.37
N LEU A 201 -21.30 -14.39 -10.15
CA LEU A 201 -20.82 -14.86 -8.85
C LEU A 201 -19.55 -14.14 -8.40
N LEU A 202 -18.60 -13.93 -9.31
CA LEU A 202 -17.36 -13.20 -9.01
C LEU A 202 -17.65 -11.74 -8.65
N LEU A 203 -18.59 -11.09 -9.33
CA LEU A 203 -19.07 -9.75 -8.97
C LEU A 203 -19.66 -9.73 -7.56
N ARG A 204 -20.55 -10.67 -7.23
CA ARG A 204 -21.15 -10.76 -5.88
C ARG A 204 -20.09 -10.97 -4.80
N LYS A 205 -19.13 -11.85 -5.03
CA LYS A 205 -18.02 -12.13 -4.11
C LYS A 205 -17.11 -10.91 -3.91
N ASN A 206 -16.80 -10.19 -4.99
CA ASN A 206 -16.06 -8.92 -4.90
C ASN A 206 -16.82 -7.88 -4.07
N SER A 207 -18.14 -7.77 -4.25
CA SER A 207 -18.96 -6.85 -3.44
C SER A 207 -18.94 -7.20 -1.96
N ILE A 208 -19.02 -8.48 -1.59
CA ILE A 208 -18.93 -8.92 -0.19
C ILE A 208 -17.54 -8.59 0.39
N ASN A 209 -16.46 -8.90 -0.33
CA ASN A 209 -15.11 -8.53 0.09
C ASN A 209 -14.95 -7.01 0.26
N ASN A 210 -15.52 -6.20 -0.65
CA ASN A 210 -15.50 -4.74 -0.54
C ASN A 210 -16.24 -4.27 0.71
N MET A 211 -17.39 -4.86 1.05
CA MET A 211 -18.13 -4.56 2.29
C MET A 211 -17.32 -4.92 3.53
N HIS A 212 -16.68 -6.08 3.54
CA HIS A 212 -15.81 -6.49 4.65
C HIS A 212 -14.59 -5.56 4.78
N CYS A 213 -13.99 -5.15 3.66
CA CYS A 213 -12.91 -4.17 3.62
C CYS A 213 -13.35 -2.82 4.20
N ILE A 214 -14.54 -2.35 3.85
CA ILE A 214 -15.15 -1.14 4.42
C ILE A 214 -15.34 -1.28 5.93
N HIS A 215 -15.86 -2.42 6.40
CA HIS A 215 -16.08 -2.65 7.84
C HIS A 215 -14.76 -2.61 8.63
N LEU A 216 -13.71 -3.29 8.14
CA LEU A 216 -12.39 -3.24 8.76
C LEU A 216 -11.79 -1.84 8.69
N ALA A 217 -11.94 -1.14 7.55
CA ALA A 217 -11.53 0.25 7.42
C ALA A 217 -12.20 1.13 8.47
N GLU A 218 -13.52 0.99 8.68
CA GLU A 218 -14.24 1.73 9.72
C GLU A 218 -13.62 1.50 11.09
N SER A 219 -13.38 0.25 11.47
CA SER A 219 -12.77 -0.11 12.76
C SER A 219 -11.38 0.49 12.91
N TYR A 220 -10.51 0.34 11.91
CA TYR A 220 -9.11 0.77 11.99
C TYR A 220 -8.96 2.28 11.94
N TYR A 221 -9.70 2.97 11.08
CA TYR A 221 -9.66 4.43 11.01
C TYR A 221 -10.28 5.07 12.26
N ASN A 222 -11.39 4.55 12.77
CA ASN A 222 -11.93 5.01 14.07
C ASN A 222 -10.90 4.85 15.17
N ARG A 223 -10.19 3.71 15.21
CA ARG A 223 -9.16 3.48 16.24
C ARG A 223 -8.02 4.50 16.19
N ILE A 224 -7.54 4.86 14.99
CA ILE A 224 -6.50 5.88 14.82
C ILE A 224 -7.04 7.27 15.19
N LEU A 225 -8.29 7.59 14.84
CA LEU A 225 -8.90 8.87 15.17
C LEU A 225 -9.18 9.01 16.68
N GLU A 226 -9.65 7.96 17.34
CA GLU A 226 -9.77 7.89 18.80
C GLU A 226 -8.42 8.10 19.46
N PHE A 227 -7.39 7.38 19.00
CA PHE A 227 -6.03 7.52 19.48
C PHE A 227 -5.51 8.96 19.30
N SER A 228 -5.75 9.60 18.15
CA SER A 228 -5.38 10.99 17.92
C SER A 228 -6.10 11.95 18.88
N ARG A 229 -7.41 11.75 19.13
CA ARG A 229 -8.18 12.59 20.09
C ARG A 229 -7.68 12.45 21.54
N GLU A 230 -7.34 11.23 21.96
CA GLU A 230 -6.83 10.98 23.32
C GLU A 230 -5.49 11.69 23.58
N ASN A 231 -4.65 11.80 22.54
CA ASN A 231 -3.36 12.47 22.61
C ASN A 231 -3.47 13.99 22.38
N ASN A 232 -4.39 14.44 21.53
CA ASN A 232 -4.59 15.85 21.16
C ASN A 232 -5.70 16.51 21.99
N ARG A 233 -5.63 16.40 23.32
CA ARG A 233 -6.67 16.84 24.29
C ARG A 233 -7.17 18.29 24.13
N ASN A 234 -6.50 19.12 23.34
CA ASN A 234 -6.79 20.54 23.16
C ASN A 234 -7.17 20.96 21.72
N ASP A 235 -7.01 20.11 20.70
CA ASP A 235 -7.28 20.51 19.30
C ASP A 235 -7.79 19.36 18.42
N ASP A 236 -9.12 19.27 18.29
CA ASP A 236 -9.80 18.35 17.36
C ASP A 236 -9.48 18.65 15.88
N PHE A 237 -8.93 19.84 15.57
CA PHE A 237 -8.58 20.26 14.20
C PHE A 237 -7.11 20.00 13.83
N SER A 238 -6.32 19.48 14.76
CA SER A 238 -4.91 19.11 14.53
C SER A 238 -4.73 18.27 13.27
N LEU A 239 -3.80 18.67 12.40
CA LEU A 239 -3.57 17.96 11.14
C LEU A 239 -2.95 16.57 11.38
N PHE A 240 -2.16 16.42 12.45
CA PHE A 240 -1.35 15.24 12.74
C PHE A 240 -1.82 14.49 13.98
N ILE A 241 -1.43 13.22 14.08
CA ILE A 241 -1.93 12.29 15.09
C ILE A 241 -1.53 12.70 16.51
N PHE A 242 -0.31 13.22 16.67
CA PHE A 242 0.24 13.67 17.97
C PHE A 242 0.20 15.20 18.17
N GLY A 243 -0.47 15.95 17.29
CA GLY A 243 -0.79 17.36 17.50
C GLY A 243 -0.46 18.23 16.30
N GLU A 244 0.28 19.31 16.53
CA GLU A 244 0.61 20.31 15.50
C GLU A 244 1.83 19.95 14.67
N GLN A 245 2.68 19.04 15.15
CA GLN A 245 3.91 18.64 14.46
C GLN A 245 3.75 17.26 13.81
N LEU A 246 4.45 17.08 12.70
CA LEU A 246 4.45 15.85 11.92
C LEU A 246 5.33 14.80 12.60
N SER A 247 4.84 13.56 12.65
CA SER A 247 5.61 12.39 13.08
C SER A 247 5.86 11.40 11.94
N SER A 248 6.77 10.45 12.16
CA SER A 248 7.04 9.38 11.20
C SER A 248 5.81 8.48 10.95
N SER A 249 4.94 8.28 11.95
CA SER A 249 3.69 7.53 11.75
C SER A 249 2.68 8.27 10.87
N ASP A 250 2.61 9.60 10.96
CA ASP A 250 1.74 10.43 10.12
C ASP A 250 2.11 10.28 8.64
N LEU A 251 3.40 10.30 8.32
CA LEU A 251 3.90 10.12 6.96
C LEU A 251 3.46 8.79 6.37
N LEU A 252 3.62 7.73 7.13
CA LEU A 252 3.20 6.40 6.71
C LEU A 252 1.68 6.32 6.58
N PHE A 253 0.93 6.90 7.50
CA PHE A 253 -0.52 6.91 7.47
C PHE A 253 -1.07 7.65 6.25
N PHE A 254 -0.58 8.86 5.97
CA PHE A 254 -0.98 9.62 4.78
C PHE A 254 -0.55 8.95 3.49
N ALA A 255 0.62 8.30 3.45
CA ALA A 255 1.04 7.52 2.30
C ALA A 255 0.07 6.35 2.01
N GLN A 256 -0.37 5.62 3.04
CA GLN A 256 -1.37 4.54 2.89
C GLN A 256 -2.71 5.08 2.38
N LEU A 257 -3.20 6.17 2.97
CA LEU A 257 -4.44 6.83 2.55
C LEU A 257 -4.37 7.28 1.10
N ASN A 258 -3.29 7.93 0.69
CA ASN A 258 -3.06 8.34 -0.69
C ASN A 258 -3.16 7.18 -1.67
N CYS A 259 -2.55 6.04 -1.35
CA CYS A 259 -2.63 4.84 -2.20
C CYS A 259 -4.06 4.25 -2.28
N GLN A 260 -4.84 4.35 -1.20
CA GLN A 260 -6.23 3.88 -1.16
C GLN A 260 -7.21 4.80 -1.89
N THR A 261 -6.89 6.09 -1.99
CA THR A 261 -7.76 7.12 -2.58
C THR A 261 -7.27 7.64 -3.94
N LEU A 262 -6.46 6.85 -4.64
CA LEU A 262 -5.98 7.19 -5.98
C LEU A 262 -7.15 7.36 -6.97
N ASP A 263 -7.24 8.52 -7.61
CA ASP A 263 -8.28 8.85 -8.61
C ASP A 263 -8.23 7.97 -9.86
N VAL A 264 -7.06 7.39 -10.14
CA VAL A 264 -6.82 6.53 -11.30
C VAL A 264 -7.35 5.11 -11.11
N LEU A 265 -7.82 4.76 -9.91
CA LEU A 265 -8.37 3.44 -9.64
C LEU A 265 -9.76 3.29 -10.27
N PRO A 266 -9.99 2.24 -11.09
CA PRO A 266 -11.30 1.97 -11.69
C PRO A 266 -12.41 1.79 -10.67
N ASN A 267 -12.12 1.07 -9.58
CA ASN A 267 -13.03 0.87 -8.47
C ASN A 267 -12.59 1.71 -7.27
N ASN A 268 -13.27 2.84 -7.10
CA ASN A 268 -12.99 3.84 -6.08
C ASN A 268 -13.87 3.69 -4.82
N PHE A 269 -14.39 2.49 -4.53
CA PHE A 269 -15.28 2.26 -3.38
C PHE A 269 -14.70 2.77 -2.06
N MET A 270 -13.39 2.59 -1.85
CA MET A 270 -12.70 3.03 -0.63
C MET A 270 -12.68 4.56 -0.54
N LYS A 271 -12.35 5.26 -1.64
CA LYS A 271 -12.39 6.73 -1.68
C LYS A 271 -13.80 7.27 -1.41
N ILE A 272 -14.81 6.68 -2.04
CA ILE A 272 -16.22 7.08 -1.84
C ILE A 272 -16.61 6.90 -0.37
N TYR A 273 -16.28 5.74 0.22
CA TYR A 273 -16.60 5.45 1.61
C TYR A 273 -15.88 6.39 2.58
N LEU A 274 -14.58 6.63 2.40
CA LEU A 274 -13.80 7.53 3.25
C LEU A 274 -14.28 8.98 3.14
N ASN A 275 -14.65 9.45 1.95
CA ASN A 275 -15.26 10.77 1.75
C ASN A 275 -16.58 10.91 2.51
N PHE A 276 -17.41 9.86 2.49
CA PHE A 276 -18.71 9.87 3.15
C PHE A 276 -18.60 9.79 4.67
N LYS A 277 -17.77 8.86 5.19
CA LYS A 277 -17.70 8.56 6.62
C LYS A 277 -16.69 9.42 7.37
N PHE A 278 -15.57 9.77 6.73
CA PHE A 278 -14.44 10.48 7.33
C PHE A 278 -14.05 11.73 6.52
N PRO A 279 -14.98 12.68 6.25
CA PRO A 279 -14.70 13.84 5.40
C PRO A 279 -13.55 14.70 5.94
N ASN A 280 -13.45 14.85 7.27
CA ASN A 280 -12.37 15.60 7.89
C ASN A 280 -10.99 14.96 7.68
N LEU A 281 -10.92 13.62 7.64
CA LEU A 281 -9.66 12.91 7.39
C LEU A 281 -9.19 13.11 5.96
N ILE A 282 -10.13 13.08 5.00
CA ILE A 282 -9.80 13.37 3.61
C ILE A 282 -9.40 14.84 3.43
N ALA A 283 -10.10 15.78 4.06
CA ALA A 283 -9.70 17.19 4.03
C ALA A 283 -8.29 17.40 4.59
N LYS A 284 -7.93 16.69 5.66
CA LYS A 284 -6.56 16.65 6.21
C LYS A 284 -5.55 16.11 5.18
N LEU A 285 -5.87 15.02 4.50
CA LEU A 285 -5.02 14.44 3.45
C LEU A 285 -4.82 15.41 2.28
N GLU A 286 -5.89 16.06 1.81
CA GLU A 286 -5.83 17.05 0.73
C GLU A 286 -4.98 18.26 1.13
N LYS A 287 -5.17 18.76 2.35
CA LYS A 287 -4.32 19.82 2.92
C LYS A 287 -2.86 19.38 2.98
N PHE A 288 -2.59 18.18 3.48
CA PHE A 288 -1.24 17.62 3.55
C PHE A 288 -0.58 17.58 2.16
N ASN A 289 -1.29 17.07 1.16
CA ASN A 289 -0.77 16.98 -0.21
C ASN A 289 -0.53 18.35 -0.84
N ASN A 290 -1.45 19.29 -0.67
CA ASN A 290 -1.36 20.62 -1.29
C ASN A 290 -0.30 21.52 -0.66
N GLU A 291 -0.20 21.51 0.67
CA GLU A 291 0.72 22.40 1.40
C GLU A 291 2.12 21.81 1.48
N PHE A 292 2.25 20.49 1.61
CA PHE A 292 3.52 19.88 1.98
C PHE A 292 4.09 18.90 0.97
N VAL A 293 3.32 18.31 0.04
CA VAL A 293 3.87 17.36 -0.92
C VAL A 293 4.29 18.08 -2.20
N ASN A 294 5.57 18.37 -2.34
CA ASN A 294 6.14 18.97 -3.54
C ASN A 294 7.40 18.23 -4.00
N PHE A 295 7.21 17.27 -4.90
CA PHE A 295 8.29 16.47 -5.47
C PHE A 295 9.30 17.28 -6.30
N LYS A 296 9.02 18.55 -6.65
CA LYS A 296 9.96 19.38 -7.42
C LYS A 296 11.23 19.74 -6.65
N ASN A 297 11.17 19.74 -5.32
CA ASN A 297 12.31 20.07 -4.47
C ASN A 297 13.19 18.85 -4.16
N LEU A 298 12.81 17.65 -4.63
CA LEU A 298 13.58 16.44 -4.41
C LEU A 298 14.73 16.34 -5.42
N ASN A 299 15.88 15.89 -4.93
CA ASN A 299 17.02 15.55 -5.75
C ASN A 299 16.79 14.17 -6.40
N ILE A 300 16.04 14.14 -7.51
CA ILE A 300 15.75 12.92 -8.26
C ILE A 300 16.88 12.65 -9.25
N GLU A 301 17.53 11.50 -9.13
CA GLU A 301 18.57 11.03 -10.06
C GLU A 301 18.04 9.82 -10.84
N LEU A 302 18.28 9.80 -12.15
CA LEU A 302 17.93 8.63 -12.97
C LEU A 302 18.77 7.41 -12.56
N PRO A 303 18.20 6.20 -12.61
CA PRO A 303 18.93 5.00 -12.24
C PRO A 303 20.14 4.77 -13.17
N LYS A 304 21.28 4.44 -12.57
CA LYS A 304 22.50 4.03 -13.29
C LYS A 304 22.34 2.61 -13.82
N ASP A 305 23.19 2.19 -14.76
CA ASP A 305 23.12 0.87 -15.40
C ASP A 305 23.05 -0.32 -14.42
N LYS A 306 23.76 -0.21 -13.29
CA LYS A 306 23.78 -1.23 -12.23
C LYS A 306 22.47 -1.29 -11.43
N ASP A 307 21.74 -0.19 -11.36
CA ASP A 307 20.51 -0.05 -10.59
C ASP A 307 19.28 -0.36 -11.45
N TYR A 308 19.45 -0.47 -12.77
CA TYR A 308 18.40 -0.83 -13.71
C TYR A 308 17.93 -2.29 -13.52
N PRO A 309 16.62 -2.57 -13.55
CA PRO A 309 16.07 -3.93 -13.42
C PRO A 309 16.25 -4.75 -14.71
N SER A 310 17.49 -5.11 -15.07
CA SER A 310 17.83 -5.93 -16.23
C SER A 310 18.05 -7.40 -15.86
N LEU A 311 17.92 -8.29 -16.85
CA LEU A 311 18.29 -9.71 -16.69
C LEU A 311 19.76 -9.87 -16.29
N PHE A 312 20.65 -9.02 -16.82
CA PHE A 312 22.07 -9.06 -16.48
C PHE A 312 22.32 -8.74 -15.01
N ASN A 313 21.65 -7.70 -14.49
CA ASN A 313 21.76 -7.37 -13.07
C ASN A 313 21.13 -8.45 -12.20
N TYR A 314 20.01 -9.04 -12.62
CA TYR A 314 19.44 -10.20 -11.92
C TYR A 314 20.41 -11.38 -11.83
N ILE A 315 21.07 -11.76 -12.93
CA ILE A 315 22.05 -12.85 -12.93
C ILE A 315 23.23 -12.55 -12.00
N LYS A 316 23.73 -11.31 -12.03
CA LYS A 316 24.82 -10.86 -11.14
C LYS A 316 24.47 -10.98 -9.66
N THR A 317 23.19 -10.88 -9.31
CA THR A 317 22.75 -11.00 -7.91
C THR A 317 22.64 -12.44 -7.44
N CYS A 318 22.62 -13.40 -8.37
CA CYS A 318 22.54 -14.84 -8.05
C CYS A 318 23.90 -15.55 -8.04
N LEU A 319 24.97 -14.89 -8.49
CA LEU A 319 26.34 -15.42 -8.57
C LEU A 319 27.19 -14.91 -7.40
#